data_AF-A0A5C6RH88-F1
#
_entry.id   AF-A0A5C6RH88-F1
#
_cell.length_a   1.000
_cell.length_b   1.000
_cell.length_c   1.000
_cell.angle_alpha   90.00
_cell.angle_beta   90.00
_cell.angle_gamma   90.00
#
_symmetry.space_group_name_H-M   'P 1'
#
loop_
_entity.id
_entity.type
_entity.pdbx_description
1 polymer ?
#
loop_
_entity_poly.entity_id
_entity_poly.type
_entity_poly.pdbx_seq_one_letter_code
_entity_poly.pdbx_strand_id
1 'polypeptide(L)'
;MRKRSIQRRLIKARIALSHTIQKILDINKNRKRLPFSRQPEQKLQHLDEELRVLNKMAEYQARLVRHYENTLSDTPGEARREPSLP
;
A
#
# COMPACT_ATOMS: atom_id res chain seq x y z
N MET A 1 8.42 14.76 -14.76
CA MET A 1 7.45 13.64 -14.99
C MET A 1 6.05 14.24 -15.15
N ARG A 2 5.19 13.80 -16.09
CA ARG A 2 3.86 14.43 -16.30
C ARG A 2 2.89 14.07 -15.16
N LYS A 3 2.07 15.01 -14.66
CA LYS A 3 1.07 14.82 -13.57
C LYS A 3 0.20 13.57 -13.74
N ARG A 4 -0.34 13.33 -14.95
CA ARG A 4 -1.12 12.12 -15.31
C ARG A 4 -0.35 10.80 -15.15
N SER A 5 0.98 10.82 -15.28
CA SER A 5 1.82 9.64 -15.05
C SER A 5 1.92 9.33 -13.55
N ILE A 6 2.08 10.36 -12.72
CA ILE A 6 2.18 10.22 -11.26
C ILE A 6 0.84 9.75 -10.68
N GLN A 7 -0.29 10.30 -11.14
CA GLN A 7 -1.63 9.84 -10.75
C GLN A 7 -1.85 8.35 -11.05
N ARG A 8 -1.45 7.87 -12.24
CA ARG A 8 -1.54 6.45 -12.59
C ARG A 8 -0.67 5.58 -11.70
N ARG A 9 0.54 6.04 -11.35
CA ARG A 9 1.44 5.33 -10.42
C ARG A 9 0.87 5.30 -9.00
N LEU A 10 0.26 6.39 -8.54
CA LEU A 10 -0.44 6.46 -7.26
C LEU A 10 -1.58 5.45 -7.18
N ILE A 11 -2.45 5.38 -8.20
CA ILE A 11 -3.54 4.40 -8.25
C ILE A 11 -3.00 2.97 -8.15
N LYS A 12 -1.96 2.64 -8.94
CA LYS A 12 -1.33 1.31 -8.88
C LYS A 12 -0.74 1.01 -7.50
N ALA A 13 -0.06 1.97 -6.88
CA ALA A 13 0.51 1.81 -5.55
C ALA A 13 -0.57 1.59 -4.48
N ARG A 14 -1.69 2.32 -4.54
CA ARG A 14 -2.84 2.12 -3.65
C ARG A 14 -3.47 0.75 -3.82
N ILE A 15 -3.69 0.29 -5.05
CA ILE A 15 -4.24 -1.06 -5.31
C ILE A 15 -3.30 -2.13 -4.73
N ALA A 16 -1.99 -2.01 -5.00
CA ALA A 16 -1.01 -2.97 -4.48
C ALA A 16 -0.96 -2.99 -2.95
N LEU A 17 -1.05 -1.83 -2.30
CA LEU A 17 -1.13 -1.71 -0.85
C LEU A 17 -2.40 -2.39 -0.30
N SER A 18 -3.57 -2.09 -0.87
CA SER A 18 -4.83 -2.71 -0.47
C SER A 18 -4.79 -4.23 -0.59
N HIS A 19 -4.25 -4.77 -1.69
CA HIS A 19 -4.11 -6.21 -1.88
C HIS A 19 -3.17 -6.83 -0.83
N THR A 20 -2.07 -6.17 -0.51
CA THR A 20 -1.09 -6.65 0.47
C THR A 20 -1.69 -6.67 1.87
N ILE A 21 -2.41 -5.61 2.25
CA ILE A 21 -3.14 -5.55 3.53
C ILE A 21 -4.20 -6.66 3.59
N GLN A 22 -4.95 -6.90 2.51
CA GLN A 22 -5.95 -7.95 2.47
C GLN A 22 -5.33 -9.33 2.71
N LYS A 23 -4.19 -9.64 2.08
CA LYS A 23 -3.45 -10.89 2.32
C LYS A 23 -2.99 -11.03 3.77
N ILE A 24 -2.46 -9.96 4.37
CA ILE A 24 -2.06 -9.96 5.79
C ILE A 24 -3.26 -10.29 6.69
N LEU A 25 -4.42 -9.67 6.42
CA LEU A 25 -5.64 -9.91 7.18
C LEU A 25 -6.13 -11.35 7.03
N ASP A 26 -6.06 -11.92 5.82
CA ASP A 26 -6.51 -13.28 5.57
C ASP A 26 -5.58 -14.32 6.21
N ILE A 27 -4.25 -14.09 6.21
CA ILE A 27 -3.30 -14.91 6.97
C ILE A 27 -3.61 -14.84 8.47
N ASN A 28 -3.87 -13.65 9.02
CA ASN A 28 -4.22 -13.51 10.44
C ASN A 28 -5.54 -14.20 10.79
N LYS A 29 -6.54 -14.19 9.90
CA LYS A 29 -7.77 -14.98 10.08
C LYS A 29 -7.48 -16.49 10.07
N ASN A 30 -6.63 -16.95 9.16
CA ASN A 30 -6.23 -18.35 9.06
C ASN A 30 -5.43 -18.82 10.28
N ARG A 31 -4.55 -17.96 10.80
CA ARG A 31 -3.80 -18.18 12.04
C ARG A 31 -4.71 -18.46 13.23
N LYS A 32 -5.83 -17.74 13.35
CA LYS A 32 -6.82 -17.98 14.42
C LYS A 32 -7.52 -19.34 14.30
N ARG A 33 -7.54 -19.95 13.12
CA ARG A 33 -8.22 -21.23 12.82
C ARG A 33 -7.27 -22.45 12.89
N LEU A 34 -5.96 -22.23 12.99
CA LEU A 34 -4.93 -23.26 13.06
C LEU A 34 -4.89 -24.17 14.31
N PRO A 35 -5.49 -23.86 15.48
CA PRO A 35 -5.45 -24.75 16.65
C PRO A 35 -5.97 -26.17 16.40
N PHE A 36 -6.77 -26.36 15.35
CA PHE A 36 -7.40 -27.64 15.01
C PHE A 36 -6.66 -28.41 13.90
N SER A 37 -5.44 -27.99 13.51
CA SER A 37 -4.73 -28.58 12.37
C SER A 37 -3.66 -29.60 12.78
N ARG A 38 -3.46 -30.64 11.95
CA ARG A 38 -2.25 -31.48 12.04
C ARG A 38 -1.02 -30.61 11.76
N GLN A 39 -0.07 -30.58 12.70
CA GLN A 39 1.20 -29.81 12.70
C GLN A 39 1.01 -28.27 12.74
N PRO A 40 0.48 -27.73 13.85
CA PRO A 40 0.25 -26.29 13.99
C PRO A 40 1.55 -25.48 13.98
N GLU A 41 2.64 -25.99 14.55
CA GLU A 41 3.92 -25.26 14.69
C GLU A 41 4.59 -24.96 13.35
N GLN A 42 4.69 -25.95 12.45
CA GLN A 42 5.28 -25.75 11.11
C GLN A 42 4.46 -24.78 10.26
N LYS A 43 3.13 -24.89 10.34
CA LYS A 43 2.22 -23.96 9.66
C LYS A 43 2.31 -22.55 10.24
N LEU A 44 2.46 -22.42 11.55
CA LEU A 44 2.66 -21.13 12.21
C LEU A 44 3.96 -20.46 11.76
N GLN A 45 5.07 -21.21 11.69
CA GLN A 45 6.36 -20.69 11.22
C GLN A 45 6.26 -20.17 9.78
N HIS A 46 5.66 -20.94 8.87
CA HIS A 46 5.47 -20.50 7.48
C HIS A 46 4.61 -19.23 7.39
N LEU A 47 3.51 -19.15 8.15
CA LEU A 47 2.67 -17.95 8.17
C LEU A 47 3.40 -16.73 8.77
N ASP A 48 4.27 -16.93 9.76
CA ASP A 48 5.06 -15.85 10.36
C ASP A 48 6.10 -15.29 9.37
N GLU A 49 6.75 -16.16 8.60
CA GLU A 49 7.65 -15.74 7.51
C GLU A 49 6.90 -14.97 6.42
N GLU A 50 5.74 -15.49 5.99
CA GLU A 50 4.90 -14.83 4.98
C GLU A 50 4.41 -13.47 5.47
N LEU A 51 3.94 -13.37 6.72
CA LEU A 51 3.56 -12.10 7.34
C LEU A 51 4.73 -11.12 7.40
N ARG A 52 5.95 -11.57 7.71
CA ARG A 52 7.13 -10.69 7.75
C ARG A 52 7.40 -10.06 6.40
N VAL A 53 7.34 -10.85 5.32
CA VAL A 53 7.54 -10.37 3.95
C VAL A 53 6.43 -9.39 3.55
N LEU A 54 5.18 -9.76 3.80
CA LEU A 54 4.03 -8.92 3.45
C LEU A 54 4.03 -7.59 4.21
N ASN A 55 4.40 -7.58 5.50
CA ASN A 55 4.52 -6.34 6.27
C ASN A 55 5.58 -5.40 5.69
N LYS A 56 6.76 -5.93 5.34
CA LYS A 56 7.82 -5.13 4.69
C LYS A 56 7.36 -4.58 3.33
N MET A 57 6.62 -5.38 2.57
CA MET A 57 6.05 -4.96 1.28
C MET A 57 4.99 -3.87 1.46
N ALA A 58 4.11 -4.00 2.45
CA ALA A 58 3.10 -3.00 2.76
C ALA A 58 3.74 -1.66 3.20
N GLU A 59 4.79 -1.70 4.01
CA GLU A 59 5.54 -0.50 4.43
C GLU A 59 6.16 0.21 3.22
N TYR A 60 6.78 -0.55 2.31
CA TYR A 60 7.33 0.02 1.07
C TYR A 60 6.26 0.65 0.18
N GLN A 61 5.14 -0.05 -0.03
CA GLN A 61 4.02 0.45 -0.82
C GLN A 61 3.39 1.70 -0.18
N ALA A 62 3.26 1.75 1.15
CA ALA A 62 2.78 2.93 1.87
C ALA A 62 3.71 4.14 1.68
N ARG A 63 5.03 3.93 1.70
CA ARG A 63 6.00 4.99 1.37
C ARG A 63 5.84 5.51 -0.06
N LEU A 64 5.61 4.63 -1.03
CA LEU A 64 5.34 5.02 -2.41
C LEU A 64 4.04 5.82 -2.55
N VAL A 65 2.97 5.40 -1.88
CA VAL A 65 1.70 6.14 -1.86
C VAL A 65 1.91 7.55 -1.34
N ARG A 66 2.54 7.71 -0.16
CA ARG A 66 2.85 9.02 0.41
C ARG A 66 3.73 9.87 -0.51
N HIS A 67 4.74 9.27 -1.13
CA HIS A 67 5.61 9.97 -2.07
C HIS A 67 4.83 10.53 -3.27
N TYR A 68 3.96 9.72 -3.90
CA TYR A 68 3.16 10.17 -5.03
C TYR A 68 2.07 11.17 -4.65
N GLU A 69 1.48 11.04 -3.45
CA GLU A 69 0.54 12.02 -2.90
C GLU A 69 1.22 13.38 -2.73
N ASN A 70 2.38 13.43 -2.05
CA ASN A 70 3.15 14.66 -1.86
C ASN A 70 3.54 15.29 -3.21
N THR A 71 4.04 14.48 -4.15
CA THR A 71 4.44 14.97 -5.48
C THR A 71 3.26 15.59 -6.25
N LEU A 72 2.03 15.11 -6.04
CA LEU A 72 0.83 15.68 -6.66
C LEU A 72 0.35 16.94 -5.95
N SER A 73 0.47 17.00 -4.62
CA SER A 73 0.15 18.17 -3.81
C SER A 73 1.10 19.35 -4.07
N ASP A 74 2.38 19.06 -4.31
CA ASP A 74 3.41 20.07 -4.58
C ASP A 74 3.37 20.62 -6.02
N THR A 75 2.58 20.02 -6.92
CA THR A 75 2.38 20.60 -8.26
C THR A 75 1.43 21.80 -8.18
N PRO A 76 1.91 23.06 -8.29
CA PRO A 76 1.06 24.23 -8.28
C PRO A 76 0.39 24.32 -9.65
N GLY A 77 -0.89 23.97 -9.70
CA GLY A 77 -1.68 24.04 -10.91
C GLY A 77 -3.11 24.39 -10.57
N GLU A 78 -3.32 25.63 -10.08
CA GLU A 78 -4.56 26.44 -10.17
C GLU A 78 -4.64 27.63 -9.19
N ALA A 79 -3.61 27.97 -8.41
CA ALA A 79 -3.70 29.05 -7.41
C ALA A 79 -3.25 30.46 -7.87
N ARG A 80 -2.88 30.68 -9.15
CA ARG A 80 -2.49 32.01 -9.66
C ARG A 80 -2.98 32.24 -11.09
N ARG A 81 -4.29 32.34 -11.25
CA ARG A 81 -4.86 33.20 -12.30
C ARG A 81 -5.43 34.40 -11.56
N GLU A 82 -4.57 35.35 -11.23
CA GLU A 82 -5.09 36.68 -10.89
C GLU A 82 -5.73 37.25 -12.16
N PRO A 83 -6.94 37.83 -12.07
CA PRO A 83 -7.52 38.53 -13.19
C PRO A 83 -6.66 39.76 -13.46
N SER A 84 -5.91 39.73 -14.54
CA SER A 84 -5.34 40.93 -15.15
C SER A 84 -6.50 41.84 -15.52
N LEU A 85 -6.72 42.88 -14.72
CA LEU A 85 -7.58 44.00 -15.07
C LEU A 85 -6.70 45.11 -15.69
N PRO A 86 -7.20 45.78 -16.75
CA PRO A 86 -6.51 46.88 -17.40
C PRO A 86 -6.42 48.14 -16.54
#